data_AF-A0A4Z1AZN1-F1
#
_entry.id   AF-A0A4Z1AZN1-F1
#
_cell.length_a   1.000
_cell.length_b   1.000
_cell.length_c   1.000
_cell.angle_alpha   90.00
_cell.angle_beta   90.00
_cell.angle_gamma   90.00
#
_symmetry.space_group_name_H-M   'P 1'
#
loop_
_entity.id
_entity.type
_entity.pdbx_description
1 polymer ?
#
loop_
_entity_poly.entity_id
_entity_poly.type
_entity_poly.pdbx_seq_one_letter_code
_entity_poly.pdbx_strand_id
1 'polypeptide(L)'
;MVEIEDDIDKLEFDLNSINTNSNNPLITIDKVTLEHKNRTNGLVNATDATIKITCHKDLDSDKAINIYAYPKDSTTKTLAEQLVERKLAGKITILKNDANTRKNQKFVLIPVLTDINNTGIITGIFEPSELKKLQEVLYHSIVTSELEIGPALNLSNDDKFKLTIDDEGNKTYGEFIYQNTTDNIEETDGNIHQDHSNIFDYVKQLYLEQNPEYTTDYYTMFSFDENTYDSFYDPVAGIAGAVPGQVQDIAIKNVFLFNGPQGSTRTDKTIAHEGLHGLGLFHTHRNHTPIKNQNIKYIFPNGNVNITNSTDNIMSYG
;
A
#
# COMPACT_ATOMS: atom_id res chain seq x y z
N MET A 1 13.18 9.24 14.37
CA MET A 1 13.79 10.57 14.57
C MET A 1 13.60 11.00 16.02
N VAL A 2 14.47 11.85 16.55
CA VAL A 2 14.40 12.38 17.92
C VAL A 2 14.66 13.89 17.91
N GLU A 3 14.07 14.61 18.84
CA GLU A 3 14.42 15.99 19.16
C GLU A 3 14.58 16.10 20.68
N ILE A 4 15.71 16.65 21.12
CA ILE A 4 16.08 16.75 22.53
C ILE A 4 16.45 18.20 22.82
N GLU A 5 15.67 18.87 23.66
CA GLU A 5 15.85 20.30 23.96
C GLU A 5 17.03 20.56 24.92
N ASP A 6 17.30 19.62 25.82
CA ASP A 6 18.35 19.68 26.84
C ASP A 6 19.06 18.33 26.95
N ASP A 7 20.36 18.34 27.27
CA ASP A 7 21.09 17.10 27.57
C ASP A 7 20.38 16.28 28.66
N ILE A 8 20.30 14.97 28.45
CA ILE A 8 19.64 14.02 29.33
C ILE A 8 20.56 12.84 29.64
N ASP A 9 20.30 12.16 30.75
CA ASP A 9 21.05 10.94 31.08
C ASP A 9 20.53 9.72 30.32
N LYS A 10 19.22 9.67 30.09
CA LYS A 10 18.52 8.48 29.58
C LYS A 10 17.19 8.84 28.90
N LEU A 11 16.91 8.22 27.75
CA LEU A 11 15.58 8.07 27.16
C LEU A 11 15.17 6.61 27.25
N GLU A 12 14.09 6.29 27.97
CA GLU A 12 13.71 4.91 28.28
C GLU A 12 12.25 4.62 27.93
N PHE A 13 12.02 3.43 27.36
CA PHE A 13 10.71 2.87 27.13
C PHE A 13 10.20 2.16 28.39
N ASP A 14 9.08 2.64 28.94
CA ASP A 14 8.45 2.05 30.12
C ASP A 14 7.46 0.95 29.70
N LEU A 15 7.88 -0.30 29.88
CA LEU A 15 7.05 -1.48 29.65
C LEU A 15 6.35 -1.99 30.92
N ASN A 16 6.64 -1.44 32.10
CA ASN A 16 6.11 -1.97 33.37
C ASN A 16 4.59 -1.80 33.48
N SER A 17 4.06 -0.77 32.82
CA SER A 17 2.61 -0.53 32.71
C SER A 17 1.89 -1.53 31.79
N ILE A 18 2.63 -2.31 31.00
CA ILE A 18 2.11 -3.25 30.00
C ILE A 18 2.36 -4.70 30.44
N ASN A 19 3.60 -5.01 30.83
CA ASN A 19 4.02 -6.35 31.20
C ASN A 19 3.89 -6.56 32.69
N THR A 20 2.71 -6.99 33.14
CA THR A 20 2.46 -7.32 34.56
C THR A 20 3.05 -8.66 34.99
N ASN A 21 3.51 -9.48 34.04
CA ASN A 21 4.22 -10.74 34.29
C ASN A 21 5.52 -10.82 33.47
N SER A 22 6.66 -10.65 34.13
CA SER A 22 7.98 -10.63 33.49
C SER A 22 8.39 -11.96 32.85
N ASN A 23 7.81 -13.09 33.27
CA ASN A 23 8.08 -14.41 32.68
C ASN A 23 7.24 -14.68 31.43
N ASN A 24 6.26 -13.83 31.13
CA ASN A 24 5.36 -13.98 29.99
C ASN A 24 4.92 -12.60 29.47
N PRO A 25 5.85 -11.80 28.94
CA PRO A 25 5.57 -10.45 28.50
C PRO A 25 4.58 -10.43 27.34
N LEU A 26 3.67 -9.45 27.33
CA LEU A 26 2.77 -9.20 26.20
C LEU A 26 3.53 -8.56 25.04
N ILE A 27 4.44 -7.63 25.37
CA ILE A 27 5.21 -6.86 24.40
C ILE A 27 6.67 -6.84 24.84
N THR A 28 7.61 -6.97 23.90
CA THR A 28 9.04 -6.73 24.15
C THR A 28 9.57 -5.68 23.21
N ILE A 29 10.57 -4.93 23.65
CA ILE A 29 11.33 -4.00 22.83
C ILE A 29 12.79 -4.44 22.83
N ASP A 30 13.44 -4.40 21.66
CA ASP A 30 14.85 -4.77 21.53
C ASP A 30 15.79 -3.78 22.23
N LYS A 31 15.37 -2.51 22.30
CA LYS A 31 16.10 -1.41 22.92
C LYS A 31 15.22 -0.68 23.92
N VAL A 32 15.41 -0.99 25.21
CA VAL A 32 14.67 -0.34 26.32
C VAL A 32 15.16 1.09 26.54
N THR A 33 16.38 1.43 26.13
CA THR A 33 16.95 2.78 26.24
C THR A 33 17.55 3.19 24.91
N LEU A 34 17.39 4.46 24.55
CA LEU A 34 18.02 5.06 23.38
C LEU A 34 19.42 5.58 23.71
N GLU A 35 20.33 5.49 22.74
CA GLU A 35 21.70 5.97 22.86
C GLU A 35 21.80 7.50 22.74
N HIS A 36 20.85 8.13 22.05
CA HIS A 36 20.86 9.58 21.85
C HIS A 36 20.49 10.33 23.13
N LYS A 37 21.41 11.16 23.62
CA LYS A 37 21.33 11.82 24.94
C LYS A 37 21.63 13.31 24.94
N ASN A 38 22.29 13.79 23.90
CA ASN A 38 22.70 15.19 23.82
C ASN A 38 21.57 16.02 23.21
N ARG A 39 21.55 17.31 23.57
CA ARG A 39 20.69 18.29 22.90
C ARG A 39 20.88 18.24 21.39
N THR A 40 19.77 18.28 20.66
CA THR A 40 19.74 18.35 19.20
C THR A 40 19.34 19.75 18.73
N ASN A 41 19.75 20.10 17.51
CA ASN A 41 19.29 21.32 16.85
C ASN A 41 18.09 20.98 15.95
N GLY A 42 16.96 20.68 16.58
CA GLY A 42 15.75 20.19 15.91
C GLY A 42 15.71 18.67 15.77
N LEU A 43 14.82 18.21 14.90
CA LEU A 43 14.57 16.79 14.63
C LEU A 43 15.74 16.17 13.86
N VAL A 44 16.34 15.11 14.43
CA VAL A 44 17.44 14.37 13.81
C VAL A 44 17.16 12.88 13.76
N ASN A 45 17.87 12.15 12.90
CA ASN A 45 17.83 10.70 12.93
C ASN A 45 18.41 10.17 14.25
N ALA A 46 17.73 9.20 14.85
CA ALA A 46 18.20 8.55 16.07
C ALA A 46 19.47 7.76 15.75
N THR A 47 20.45 7.77 16.67
CA THR A 47 21.66 6.93 16.56
C THR A 47 21.29 5.45 16.44
N ASP A 48 20.24 5.05 17.17
CA ASP A 48 19.71 3.69 17.18
C ASP A 48 19.11 3.23 15.85
N ALA A 49 18.86 4.14 14.89
CA ALA A 49 18.20 3.95 13.59
C ALA A 49 16.81 3.28 13.66
N THR A 50 16.74 2.01 14.06
CA THR A 50 15.54 1.18 14.14
C THR A 50 15.34 0.65 15.57
N ILE A 51 14.08 0.62 15.98
CA ILE A 51 13.60 0.04 17.23
C ILE A 51 12.57 -1.03 16.87
N LYS A 52 12.74 -2.24 17.40
CA LYS A 52 11.83 -3.36 17.16
C LYS A 52 10.96 -3.60 18.38
N ILE A 53 9.66 -3.38 18.20
CA ILE A 53 8.63 -3.74 19.17
C ILE A 53 7.98 -5.05 18.70
N THR A 54 8.02 -6.08 19.54
CA THR A 54 7.41 -7.38 19.26
C THR A 54 6.21 -7.58 20.18
N CYS A 55 5.05 -7.88 19.60
CA CYS A 55 3.85 -8.27 20.33
C CYS A 55 3.77 -9.80 20.34
N HIS A 56 3.76 -10.41 21.53
CA HIS A 56 3.80 -11.87 21.70
C HIS A 56 2.41 -12.51 21.83
N LYS A 57 1.40 -11.70 22.15
CA LYS A 57 0.01 -12.13 22.32
C LYS A 57 -0.93 -11.05 21.86
N ASP A 58 -2.13 -11.46 21.49
CA ASP A 58 -3.24 -10.54 21.25
C ASP A 58 -3.46 -9.60 22.45
N LEU A 59 -3.70 -8.34 22.13
CA LEU A 59 -4.01 -7.26 23.05
C LEU A 59 -5.54 -7.08 23.06
N ASP A 60 -6.12 -7.22 24.25
CA ASP A 60 -7.55 -7.05 24.52
C ASP A 60 -8.01 -5.59 24.61
N SER A 61 -7.05 -4.66 24.62
CA SER A 61 -7.22 -3.22 24.77
C SER A 61 -5.96 -2.52 24.26
N ASP A 62 -6.11 -1.25 23.88
CA ASP A 62 -4.98 -0.41 23.48
C ASP A 62 -3.93 -0.34 24.60
N LYS A 63 -2.66 -0.48 24.22
CA LYS A 63 -1.52 -0.38 25.14
C LYS A 63 -0.68 0.84 24.80
N ALA A 64 -0.12 1.46 25.82
CA ALA A 64 0.70 2.66 25.68
C ALA A 64 2.12 2.38 26.17
N ILE A 65 3.10 2.41 25.28
CA ILE A 65 4.51 2.44 25.67
C ILE A 65 4.88 3.91 25.86
N ASN A 66 5.02 4.31 27.12
CA ASN A 66 5.47 5.66 27.46
C ASN A 66 6.99 5.73 27.37
N ILE A 67 7.50 6.83 26.85
CA ILE A 67 8.92 7.10 26.71
C ILE A 67 9.26 8.23 27.67
N TYR A 68 10.17 7.97 28.60
CA TYR A 68 10.57 8.95 29.61
C TYR A 68 11.99 9.44 29.37
N ALA A 69 12.15 10.77 29.43
CA ALA A 69 13.45 11.41 29.50
C ALA A 69 13.83 11.64 30.97
N TYR A 70 15.03 11.19 31.33
CA TYR A 70 15.63 11.39 32.63
C TYR A 70 16.59 12.57 32.52
N PRO A 71 16.35 13.69 33.24
CA PRO A 71 17.23 14.86 33.21
C PRO A 71 18.69 14.50 33.50
N LYS A 72 19.60 15.40 33.10
CA LYS A 72 21.01 15.30 33.49
C LYS A 72 21.17 15.11 34.99
N ASP A 73 22.16 14.32 35.39
CA ASP A 73 22.48 13.95 36.78
C ASP A 73 21.46 13.03 37.47
N SER A 74 20.41 12.58 36.78
CA SER A 74 19.44 11.61 37.33
C SER A 74 20.10 10.31 37.77
N THR A 75 21.11 9.83 37.05
CA THR A 75 21.80 8.56 37.34
C THR A 75 22.55 8.56 38.66
N THR A 76 22.83 9.75 39.23
CA THR A 76 23.46 9.89 40.56
C THR A 76 22.46 9.80 41.71
N LYS A 77 21.16 9.84 41.41
CA LYS A 77 20.06 9.85 42.39
C LYS A 77 19.49 8.45 42.60
N THR A 78 18.74 8.28 43.68
CA THR A 78 18.03 7.02 43.94
C THR A 78 16.97 6.74 42.87
N LEU A 79 16.57 5.47 42.71
CA LEU A 79 15.54 5.09 41.74
C LEU A 79 14.21 5.83 41.98
N ALA A 80 13.83 6.06 43.23
CA ALA A 80 12.62 6.79 43.58
C ALA A 80 12.69 8.26 43.11
N GLU A 81 13.82 8.93 43.31
CA GLU A 81 14.04 10.30 42.83
C GLU A 81 14.03 10.36 41.31
N GLN A 82 14.70 9.40 40.63
CA GLN A 82 14.68 9.29 39.18
C GLN A 82 13.25 9.15 38.62
N LEU A 83 12.40 8.35 39.27
CA LEU A 83 11.01 8.15 38.85
C LEU A 83 10.13 9.40 39.05
N VAL A 84 10.47 10.26 40.02
CA VAL A 84 9.78 11.54 40.27
C VAL A 84 10.22 12.62 39.29
N GLU A 85 11.50 12.65 38.93
CA GLU A 85 12.06 13.70 38.08
C GLU A 85 11.94 13.45 36.58
N ARG A 86 11.77 12.18 36.17
CA ARG A 86 11.61 11.82 34.75
C ARG A 86 10.40 12.53 34.15
N LYS A 87 10.53 12.96 32.89
CA LYS A 87 9.47 13.63 32.13
C LYS A 87 8.99 12.73 30.99
N LEU A 88 7.69 12.74 30.70
CA LEU A 88 7.14 12.04 29.54
C LEU A 88 7.61 12.76 28.27
N ALA A 89 8.46 12.08 27.49
CA ALA A 89 9.03 12.60 26.23
C ALA A 89 8.25 12.12 25.00
N GLY A 90 7.54 11.01 25.11
CA GLY A 90 6.74 10.47 24.02
C GLY A 90 5.84 9.32 24.45
N LYS A 91 4.93 8.93 23.55
CA LYS A 91 4.02 7.80 23.76
C LYS A 91 3.80 7.09 22.43
N ILE A 92 4.04 5.78 22.41
CA ILE A 92 3.66 4.89 21.32
C ILE A 92 2.38 4.18 21.74
N THR A 93 1.32 4.32 20.95
CA THR A 93 0.06 3.60 21.19
C THR A 93 0.00 2.39 20.27
N ILE A 94 -0.10 1.20 20.85
CA ILE A 94 -0.33 -0.05 20.13
C ILE A 94 -1.80 -0.38 20.29
N LEU A 95 -2.52 -0.41 19.18
CA LEU A 95 -3.96 -0.63 19.18
C LEU A 95 -4.29 -2.08 19.57
N LYS A 96 -5.45 -2.24 20.18
CA LYS A 96 -6.11 -3.53 20.40
C LYS A 96 -6.12 -4.37 19.11
N ASN A 97 -5.77 -5.66 19.20
CA ASN A 97 -5.68 -6.56 18.05
C ASN A 97 -6.22 -7.98 18.32
N ASP A 98 -7.12 -8.11 19.30
CA ASP A 98 -7.82 -9.37 19.59
C ASP A 98 -8.70 -9.85 18.42
N ALA A 99 -9.23 -11.07 18.55
CA ALA A 99 -10.10 -11.68 17.56
C ALA A 99 -11.38 -10.87 17.23
N ASN A 100 -11.82 -9.99 18.13
CA ASN A 100 -13.00 -9.14 17.91
C ASN A 100 -12.67 -7.87 17.09
N THR A 101 -11.39 -7.49 17.04
CA THR A 101 -10.92 -6.27 16.36
C THR A 101 -10.33 -6.60 14.99
N ARG A 102 -9.73 -7.78 14.84
CA ARG A 102 -9.24 -8.28 13.55
C ARG A 102 -10.37 -8.34 12.54
N LYS A 103 -10.15 -7.70 11.40
CA LYS A 103 -11.05 -7.81 10.25
C LYS A 103 -10.60 -8.96 9.38
N ASN A 104 -11.54 -9.65 8.75
CA ASN A 104 -11.25 -10.61 7.71
C ASN A 104 -11.75 -10.05 6.38
N GLN A 105 -10.91 -10.11 5.35
CA GLN A 105 -11.28 -9.71 3.99
C GLN A 105 -11.13 -10.88 3.03
N LYS A 106 -12.23 -11.20 2.34
CA LYS A 106 -12.21 -12.18 1.26
C LYS A 106 -11.81 -11.50 -0.04
N PHE A 107 -10.87 -12.08 -0.77
CA PHE A 107 -10.44 -11.62 -2.08
C PHE A 107 -10.71 -12.72 -3.10
N VAL A 108 -11.28 -12.32 -4.22
CA VAL A 108 -11.33 -13.16 -5.42
C VAL A 108 -10.36 -12.57 -6.43
N LEU A 109 -9.34 -13.35 -6.74
CA LEU A 109 -8.27 -13.05 -7.68
C LEU A 109 -8.67 -13.64 -9.03
N ILE A 110 -8.84 -12.78 -10.03
CA ILE A 110 -9.52 -13.12 -11.28
C ILE A 110 -8.53 -12.97 -12.43
N PRO A 111 -7.98 -14.07 -12.96
CA PRO A 111 -7.28 -14.06 -14.23
C PRO A 111 -8.21 -13.54 -15.33
N VAL A 112 -7.77 -12.58 -16.11
CA VAL A 112 -8.54 -12.08 -17.27
C VAL A 112 -7.89 -12.57 -18.54
N LEU A 113 -8.70 -13.15 -19.43
CA LEU A 113 -8.29 -13.55 -20.77
C LEU A 113 -8.67 -12.46 -21.76
N THR A 114 -7.71 -12.04 -22.57
CA THR A 114 -7.87 -11.00 -23.60
C THR A 114 -7.26 -11.47 -24.92
N ASP A 115 -7.71 -10.87 -26.01
CA ASP A 115 -7.14 -11.03 -27.34
C ASP A 115 -7.38 -9.74 -28.14
N ILE A 116 -6.82 -8.63 -27.64
CA ILE A 116 -7.16 -7.29 -28.14
C ILE A 116 -6.91 -7.19 -29.65
N ASN A 117 -5.76 -7.68 -30.11
CA ASN A 117 -5.29 -7.54 -31.49
C ASN A 117 -5.60 -8.75 -32.40
N ASN A 118 -6.40 -9.72 -31.94
CA ASN A 118 -6.63 -11.00 -32.64
C ASN A 118 -5.34 -11.76 -32.98
N THR A 119 -4.31 -11.63 -32.14
CA THR A 119 -3.01 -12.30 -32.30
C THR A 119 -2.89 -13.57 -31.46
N GLY A 120 -3.87 -13.83 -30.60
CA GLY A 120 -3.91 -14.98 -29.70
C GLY A 120 -4.32 -14.57 -28.30
N ILE A 121 -5.01 -15.49 -27.61
CA ILE A 121 -5.48 -15.28 -26.25
C ILE A 121 -4.31 -15.27 -25.29
N ILE A 122 -4.20 -14.21 -24.49
CA ILE A 122 -3.29 -14.11 -23.34
C ILE A 122 -4.09 -14.09 -22.04
N THR A 123 -3.44 -14.36 -20.92
CA THR A 123 -4.10 -14.53 -19.62
C THR A 123 -3.29 -13.85 -18.53
N GLY A 124 -3.90 -12.92 -17.82
CA GLY A 124 -3.26 -12.30 -16.66
C GLY A 124 -3.02 -13.29 -15.52
N ILE A 125 -1.94 -13.08 -14.78
CA ILE A 125 -1.48 -13.98 -13.73
C ILE A 125 -1.28 -13.24 -12.39
N PHE A 126 -1.40 -13.99 -11.30
CA PHE A 126 -1.01 -13.54 -9.97
C PHE A 126 0.22 -14.31 -9.53
N GLU A 127 1.31 -13.59 -9.27
CA GLU A 127 2.54 -14.20 -8.83
C GLU A 127 2.49 -14.52 -7.32
N PRO A 128 3.09 -15.62 -6.85
CA PRO A 128 3.12 -15.94 -5.43
C PRO A 128 3.74 -14.84 -4.54
N SER A 129 4.70 -14.07 -5.08
CA SER A 129 5.32 -12.94 -4.38
C SER A 129 4.32 -11.81 -4.10
N GLU A 130 3.40 -11.55 -5.02
CA GLU A 130 2.34 -10.55 -4.89
C GLU A 130 1.35 -10.92 -3.81
N LEU A 131 0.90 -12.18 -3.81
CA LEU A 131 -0.04 -12.68 -2.82
C LEU A 131 0.56 -12.63 -1.42
N LYS A 132 1.84 -13.00 -1.32
CA LYS A 132 2.62 -12.87 -0.08
C LYS A 132 2.71 -11.40 0.35
N LYS A 133 3.01 -10.47 -0.56
CA LYS A 133 3.13 -9.04 -0.26
C LYS A 133 1.81 -8.44 0.22
N LEU A 134 0.70 -8.78 -0.45
CA LEU A 134 -0.64 -8.38 -0.03
C LEU A 134 -0.95 -8.86 1.39
N GLN A 135 -0.68 -10.13 1.70
CA GLN A 135 -0.88 -10.68 3.06
C GLN A 135 -0.03 -9.96 4.11
N GLU A 136 1.26 -9.75 3.87
CA GLU A 136 2.17 -9.04 4.78
C GLU A 136 1.63 -7.64 5.14
N VAL A 137 1.17 -6.90 4.12
CA VAL A 137 0.68 -5.53 4.27
C VAL A 137 -0.69 -5.49 4.98
N LEU A 138 -1.58 -6.44 4.70
CA LEU A 138 -2.85 -6.56 5.40
C LEU A 138 -2.65 -6.90 6.88
N TYR A 139 -1.67 -7.75 7.22
CA TYR A 139 -1.33 -8.04 8.62
C TYR A 139 -0.82 -6.82 9.37
N HIS A 140 -0.06 -5.92 8.72
CA HIS A 140 0.30 -4.64 9.33
C HIS A 140 -0.93 -3.77 9.67
N SER A 141 -2.04 -3.99 8.96
CA SER A 141 -3.32 -3.31 9.18
C SER A 141 -4.29 -4.12 10.08
N ILE A 142 -3.83 -5.21 10.71
CA ILE A 142 -4.64 -6.08 11.57
C ILE A 142 -5.83 -6.68 10.77
N VAL A 143 -5.62 -6.90 9.47
CA VAL A 143 -6.58 -7.54 8.56
C VAL A 143 -6.05 -8.93 8.20
N THR A 144 -6.83 -9.98 8.48
CA THR A 144 -6.61 -11.31 7.90
C THR A 144 -7.25 -11.37 6.52
N SER A 145 -6.75 -12.25 5.67
CA SER A 145 -7.31 -12.42 4.33
C SER A 145 -7.55 -13.88 3.95
N GLU A 146 -8.62 -14.08 3.19
CA GLU A 146 -8.88 -15.30 2.44
C GLU A 146 -8.62 -14.96 0.97
N LEU A 147 -7.58 -15.55 0.39
CA LEU A 147 -7.22 -15.36 -1.01
C LEU A 147 -7.69 -16.57 -1.82
N GLU A 148 -8.58 -16.34 -2.75
CA GLU A 148 -9.12 -17.36 -3.65
C GLU A 148 -8.83 -16.96 -5.10
N ILE A 149 -8.22 -17.85 -5.88
CA ILE A 149 -8.15 -17.66 -7.34
C ILE A 149 -9.46 -18.17 -7.90
N GLY A 150 -10.29 -17.24 -8.36
CA GLY A 150 -11.60 -17.55 -8.94
C GLY A 150 -11.48 -18.05 -10.38
N PRO A 151 -12.60 -18.47 -10.99
CA PRO A 151 -12.67 -18.75 -12.42
C PRO A 151 -12.19 -17.54 -13.22
N ALA A 152 -11.52 -17.79 -14.34
CA ALA A 152 -11.02 -16.72 -15.17
C ALA A 152 -12.16 -16.00 -15.91
N LEU A 153 -12.08 -14.68 -16.01
CA LEU A 153 -13.01 -13.89 -16.82
C LEU A 153 -12.51 -13.87 -18.26
N ASN A 154 -13.31 -14.39 -19.20
CA ASN A 154 -12.92 -14.38 -20.60
C ASN A 154 -13.52 -13.19 -21.37
N LEU A 155 -12.67 -12.21 -21.70
CA LEU A 155 -12.99 -11.05 -22.53
C LEU A 155 -12.46 -11.19 -23.97
N SER A 156 -11.88 -12.35 -24.34
CA SER A 156 -11.22 -12.52 -25.63
C SER A 156 -12.16 -12.43 -26.85
N ASN A 157 -13.48 -12.49 -26.64
CA ASN A 157 -14.51 -12.31 -27.66
C ASN A 157 -15.42 -11.11 -27.38
N ASP A 158 -15.07 -10.26 -26.41
CA ASP A 158 -15.84 -9.07 -26.09
C ASP A 158 -15.42 -7.92 -27.02
N ASP A 159 -16.31 -7.49 -27.91
CA ASP A 159 -16.05 -6.43 -28.89
C ASP A 159 -15.64 -5.10 -28.23
N LYS A 160 -15.97 -4.87 -26.95
CA LYS A 160 -15.52 -3.67 -26.21
C LYS A 160 -14.02 -3.66 -25.91
N PHE A 161 -13.39 -4.84 -25.94
CA PHE A 161 -11.96 -5.04 -25.70
C PHE A 161 -11.20 -5.44 -26.98
N LYS A 162 -11.74 -5.13 -28.17
CA LYS A 162 -11.11 -5.48 -29.46
C LYS A 162 -10.54 -4.28 -30.19
N LEU A 163 -9.41 -4.49 -30.84
CA LEU A 163 -8.90 -3.65 -31.92
C LEU A 163 -8.94 -4.47 -33.21
N THR A 164 -9.74 -4.05 -34.17
CA THR A 164 -9.77 -4.68 -35.51
C THR A 164 -9.17 -3.77 -36.54
N ILE A 165 -8.54 -4.37 -37.55
CA ILE A 165 -7.95 -3.68 -38.69
C ILE A 165 -8.57 -4.28 -39.94
N ASP A 166 -9.17 -3.45 -40.79
CA ASP A 166 -9.72 -3.90 -42.07
C ASP A 166 -8.62 -4.07 -43.13
N ASP A 167 -9.00 -4.57 -44.32
CA ASP A 167 -8.07 -4.84 -45.43
C ASP A 167 -7.42 -3.54 -45.95
N GLU A 168 -8.06 -2.40 -45.73
CA GLU A 168 -7.56 -1.07 -46.07
C GLU A 168 -6.64 -0.47 -44.98
N GLY A 169 -6.49 -1.14 -43.83
CA GLY A 169 -5.67 -0.70 -42.71
C GLY A 169 -6.37 0.24 -41.73
N ASN A 170 -7.68 0.46 -41.85
CA ASN A 170 -8.43 1.27 -40.90
C ASN A 170 -8.65 0.50 -39.60
N LYS A 171 -8.39 1.18 -38.49
CA LYS A 171 -8.56 0.64 -37.14
C LYS A 171 -9.98 0.92 -36.63
N THR A 172 -10.62 -0.10 -36.06
CA THR A 172 -11.85 0.05 -35.26
C THR A 172 -11.55 -0.35 -33.82
N TYR A 173 -11.85 0.56 -32.90
CA TYR A 173 -11.53 0.43 -31.48
C TYR A 173 -12.79 0.06 -30.70
N GLY A 174 -12.69 -0.97 -29.86
CA GLY A 174 -13.68 -1.27 -28.84
C GLY A 174 -13.79 -0.13 -27.82
N GLU A 175 -14.93 -0.06 -27.12
CA GLU A 175 -15.23 1.01 -26.16
C GLU A 175 -14.13 1.24 -25.10
N PHE A 176 -13.44 0.16 -24.69
CA PHE A 176 -12.40 0.21 -23.67
C PHE A 176 -10.98 0.13 -24.23
N ILE A 177 -10.82 0.28 -25.55
CA ILE A 177 -9.51 0.34 -26.20
C ILE A 177 -9.21 1.79 -26.59
N TYR A 178 -8.05 2.29 -26.18
CA TYR A 178 -7.66 3.67 -26.40
C TYR A 178 -7.28 3.92 -27.86
N GLN A 179 -7.83 5.01 -28.41
CA GLN A 179 -7.44 5.56 -29.69
C GLN A 179 -6.58 6.80 -29.47
N ASN A 180 -5.29 6.72 -29.79
CA ASN A 180 -4.44 7.91 -29.72
C ASN A 180 -4.72 8.83 -30.92
N THR A 181 -5.21 10.03 -30.63
CA THR A 181 -5.52 11.07 -31.64
C THR A 181 -4.62 12.30 -31.54
N THR A 182 -3.68 12.30 -30.59
CA THR A 182 -2.90 13.47 -30.17
C THR A 182 -1.40 13.34 -30.46
N ASP A 183 -0.95 12.16 -30.93
CA ASP A 183 0.46 11.78 -31.07
C ASP A 183 1.25 11.93 -29.75
N ASN A 184 0.57 11.85 -28.60
CA ASN A 184 1.23 11.85 -27.30
C ASN A 184 1.97 10.52 -27.10
N ILE A 185 3.30 10.56 -26.97
CA ILE A 185 4.12 9.37 -26.76
C ILE A 185 3.88 8.70 -25.41
N GLU A 186 3.34 9.43 -24.43
CA GLU A 186 2.98 8.89 -23.12
C GLU A 186 1.64 8.14 -23.16
N GLU A 187 0.96 8.13 -24.31
CA GLU A 187 -0.30 7.44 -24.55
C GLU A 187 -0.17 6.43 -25.71
N THR A 188 -0.19 5.15 -25.40
CA THR A 188 -0.07 4.07 -26.37
C THR A 188 -1.43 3.71 -26.99
N ASP A 189 -1.50 3.83 -28.31
CA ASP A 189 -2.66 3.43 -29.13
C ASP A 189 -2.94 1.92 -29.01
N GLY A 190 -4.21 1.54 -28.94
CA GLY A 190 -4.63 0.13 -28.93
C GLY A 190 -4.52 -0.59 -27.59
N ASN A 191 -4.07 0.09 -26.53
CA ASN A 191 -4.04 -0.44 -25.17
C ASN A 191 -5.37 -0.22 -24.42
N ILE A 192 -5.52 -0.84 -23.25
CA ILE A 192 -6.71 -0.69 -22.41
C ILE A 192 -6.84 0.76 -21.92
N HIS A 193 -8.02 1.36 -22.11
CA HIS A 193 -8.38 2.68 -21.59
C HIS A 193 -9.02 2.54 -20.20
N GLN A 194 -8.20 2.26 -19.18
CA GLN A 194 -8.66 1.97 -17.82
C GLN A 194 -9.34 3.17 -17.11
N ASP A 195 -9.09 4.38 -17.59
CA ASP A 195 -9.75 5.61 -17.10
C ASP A 195 -11.15 5.81 -17.70
N HIS A 196 -11.57 4.94 -18.62
CA HIS A 196 -12.92 4.99 -19.16
C HIS A 196 -13.94 4.75 -18.04
N SER A 197 -14.81 5.73 -17.80
CA SER A 197 -15.68 5.82 -16.60
C SER A 197 -16.45 4.57 -16.19
N ASN A 198 -16.81 3.69 -17.13
CA ASN A 198 -17.63 2.49 -16.86
C ASN A 198 -16.86 1.17 -16.92
N ILE A 199 -15.55 1.16 -17.22
CA ILE A 199 -14.81 -0.10 -17.44
C ILE A 199 -14.80 -0.99 -16.20
N PHE A 200 -14.56 -0.39 -15.03
CA PHE A 200 -14.52 -1.11 -13.74
C PHE A 200 -15.86 -1.77 -13.41
N ASP A 201 -16.96 -1.03 -13.57
CA ASP A 201 -18.31 -1.53 -13.31
C ASP A 201 -18.70 -2.61 -14.31
N TYR A 202 -18.38 -2.42 -15.60
CA TYR A 202 -18.67 -3.38 -16.65
C TYR A 202 -18.00 -4.74 -16.39
N VAL A 203 -16.68 -4.74 -16.19
CA VAL A 203 -15.90 -5.97 -15.96
C VAL A 203 -16.33 -6.66 -14.67
N LYS A 204 -16.57 -5.88 -13.60
CA LYS A 204 -17.03 -6.43 -12.32
C LYS A 204 -18.41 -7.05 -12.43
N GLN A 205 -19.36 -6.35 -13.06
CA GLN A 205 -20.71 -6.85 -13.25
C GLN A 205 -20.69 -8.14 -14.08
N LEU A 206 -19.97 -8.13 -15.20
CA LEU A 206 -19.84 -9.30 -16.07
C LEU A 206 -19.31 -10.52 -15.32
N TYR A 207 -18.30 -10.33 -14.46
CA TYR A 207 -17.76 -11.40 -13.64
C TYR A 207 -18.74 -11.95 -12.60
N LEU A 208 -19.41 -11.04 -11.88
CA LEU A 208 -20.33 -11.41 -10.80
C LEU A 208 -21.62 -12.06 -11.32
N GLU A 209 -22.06 -11.72 -12.54
CA GLU A 209 -23.17 -12.40 -13.21
C GLU A 209 -22.82 -13.85 -13.57
N GLN A 210 -21.57 -14.11 -13.95
CA GLN A 210 -21.08 -15.45 -14.26
C GLN A 210 -20.76 -16.28 -13.01
N ASN A 211 -20.40 -15.61 -11.90
CA ASN A 211 -19.91 -16.23 -10.67
C ASN A 211 -20.62 -15.60 -9.44
N PRO A 212 -21.93 -15.88 -9.25
CA PRO A 212 -22.76 -15.22 -8.24
C PRO A 212 -22.31 -15.47 -6.79
N GLU A 213 -21.53 -16.52 -6.52
CA GLU A 213 -20.92 -16.82 -5.22
C GLU A 213 -20.01 -15.69 -4.70
N TYR A 214 -19.43 -14.87 -5.59
CA TYR A 214 -18.54 -13.76 -5.23
C TYR A 214 -19.27 -12.42 -5.07
N THR A 215 -20.60 -12.39 -5.11
CA THR A 215 -21.38 -11.13 -5.03
C THR A 215 -21.37 -10.48 -3.65
N THR A 216 -21.15 -11.28 -2.58
CA THR A 216 -21.26 -10.82 -1.19
C THR A 216 -19.89 -10.81 -0.52
N ASP A 217 -19.50 -9.64 -0.01
CA ASP A 217 -18.29 -9.40 0.81
C ASP A 217 -16.92 -9.71 0.17
N TYR A 218 -16.87 -10.12 -1.09
CA TYR A 218 -15.62 -10.29 -1.83
C TYR A 218 -15.07 -8.98 -2.38
N TYR A 219 -13.75 -8.83 -2.26
CA TYR A 219 -12.97 -7.84 -2.97
C TYR A 219 -12.47 -8.45 -4.28
N THR A 220 -12.94 -7.91 -5.40
CA THR A 220 -12.51 -8.33 -6.75
C THR A 220 -11.18 -7.71 -7.14
N MET A 221 -10.23 -8.55 -7.55
CA MET A 221 -8.95 -8.14 -8.12
C MET A 221 -8.80 -8.83 -9.47
N PHE A 222 -8.80 -8.05 -10.55
CA PHE A 222 -8.65 -8.54 -11.91
C PHE A 222 -7.20 -8.38 -12.36
N SER A 223 -6.62 -9.43 -12.94
CA SER A 223 -5.30 -9.35 -13.54
C SER A 223 -5.42 -9.48 -15.05
N PHE A 224 -4.96 -8.47 -15.77
CA PHE A 224 -4.79 -8.46 -17.21
C PHE A 224 -3.30 -8.71 -17.53
N ASP A 225 -3.01 -9.43 -18.61
CA ASP A 225 -1.66 -9.49 -19.20
C ASP A 225 -1.51 -8.44 -20.32
N GLU A 226 -2.14 -7.29 -20.12
CA GLU A 226 -2.22 -6.20 -21.09
C GLU A 226 -1.60 -4.94 -20.50
N ASN A 227 -1.32 -3.98 -21.36
CA ASN A 227 -0.87 -2.64 -20.97
C ASN A 227 -2.03 -1.65 -20.93
N THR A 228 -1.86 -0.60 -20.13
CA THR A 228 -2.76 0.56 -20.12
C THR A 228 -2.37 1.56 -21.21
N TYR A 229 -3.30 2.44 -21.59
CA TYR A 229 -3.03 3.47 -22.58
C TYR A 229 -1.94 4.44 -22.11
N ASP A 230 -1.91 4.80 -20.84
CA ASP A 230 -0.89 5.68 -20.24
C ASP A 230 0.41 4.94 -19.84
N SER A 231 0.58 3.71 -20.33
CA SER A 231 1.85 3.00 -20.29
C SER A 231 2.59 3.14 -21.62
N PHE A 232 3.87 3.51 -21.60
CA PHE A 232 4.67 3.78 -22.79
C PHE A 232 6.13 3.36 -22.66
N TYR A 233 6.80 3.22 -23.80
CA TYR A 233 8.24 3.02 -23.91
C TYR A 233 8.79 3.84 -25.08
N ASP A 234 9.68 4.78 -24.79
CA ASP A 234 10.46 5.51 -25.79
C ASP A 234 11.87 4.90 -25.87
N PRO A 235 12.17 4.11 -26.91
CA PRO A 235 13.48 3.48 -27.08
C PRO A 235 14.59 4.49 -27.43
N VAL A 236 14.26 5.68 -27.96
CA VAL A 236 15.24 6.70 -28.33
C VAL A 236 15.77 7.39 -27.09
N ALA A 237 14.86 7.79 -26.19
CA ALA A 237 15.22 8.39 -24.91
C ALA A 237 15.58 7.36 -23.83
N GLY A 238 15.22 6.08 -24.04
CA GLY A 238 15.43 5.01 -23.07
C GLY A 238 14.57 5.16 -21.82
N ILE A 239 13.39 5.77 -21.96
CA ILE A 239 12.43 6.01 -20.87
C ILE A 239 11.20 5.12 -21.05
N ALA A 240 10.64 4.66 -19.94
CA ALA A 240 9.40 3.92 -19.90
C ALA A 240 8.54 4.43 -18.74
N GLY A 241 7.23 4.42 -18.95
CA GLY A 241 6.22 4.70 -17.94
C GLY A 241 5.18 3.60 -17.94
N ALA A 242 4.65 3.27 -16.77
CA ALA A 242 3.62 2.25 -16.66
C ALA A 242 2.64 2.55 -15.54
N VAL A 243 1.40 2.13 -15.76
CA VAL A 243 0.35 2.07 -14.74
C VAL A 243 0.01 0.60 -14.51
N PRO A 244 0.80 -0.10 -13.66
CA PRO A 244 0.68 -1.54 -13.48
C PRO A 244 -0.52 -1.96 -12.63
N GLY A 245 -1.27 -0.99 -12.09
CA GLY A 245 -2.49 -1.26 -11.35
C GLY A 245 -3.29 0.01 -11.11
N GLN A 246 -4.59 -0.18 -10.90
CA GLN A 246 -5.52 0.90 -10.58
C GLN A 246 -6.70 0.35 -9.79
N VAL A 247 -6.98 0.96 -8.64
CA VAL A 247 -8.26 0.79 -7.96
C VAL A 247 -9.36 1.60 -8.66
N GLN A 248 -10.60 1.11 -8.65
CA GLN A 248 -11.77 1.84 -9.15
C GLN A 248 -11.93 3.21 -8.47
N ASP A 249 -11.89 3.22 -7.13
CA ASP A 249 -11.84 4.43 -6.30
C ASP A 249 -11.41 4.04 -4.88
N ILE A 250 -11.02 5.03 -4.08
CA ILE A 250 -10.68 4.84 -2.69
C ILE A 250 -11.91 4.32 -1.92
N ALA A 251 -11.70 3.26 -1.14
CA ALA A 251 -12.73 2.51 -0.42
C ALA A 251 -13.73 1.75 -1.31
N ILE A 252 -13.48 1.64 -2.63
CA ILE A 252 -14.21 0.73 -3.51
C ILE A 252 -13.37 -0.53 -3.73
N LYS A 253 -13.92 -1.68 -3.33
CA LYS A 253 -13.28 -3.00 -3.43
C LYS A 253 -13.36 -3.55 -4.85
N ASN A 254 -12.58 -2.97 -5.75
CA ASN A 254 -12.42 -3.40 -7.13
C ASN A 254 -11.08 -2.86 -7.68
N VAL A 255 -10.18 -3.75 -8.09
CA VAL A 255 -8.83 -3.40 -8.56
C VAL A 255 -8.54 -4.11 -9.87
N PHE A 256 -7.90 -3.39 -10.79
CA PHE A 256 -7.28 -3.95 -11.98
C PHE A 256 -5.77 -3.91 -11.83
N LEU A 257 -5.11 -4.98 -12.26
CA LEU A 257 -3.66 -5.10 -12.38
C LEU A 257 -3.30 -5.33 -13.84
N PHE A 258 -2.20 -4.75 -14.28
CA PHE A 258 -1.72 -4.75 -15.65
C PHE A 258 -0.24 -5.16 -15.68
N ASN A 259 0.29 -5.53 -16.84
CA ASN A 259 1.68 -5.99 -16.94
C ASN A 259 2.68 -4.82 -16.94
N GLY A 260 2.39 -3.79 -17.75
CA GLY A 260 3.30 -2.67 -18.00
C GLY A 260 4.35 -2.99 -19.08
N PRO A 261 4.79 -2.00 -19.87
CA PRO A 261 5.73 -2.18 -20.95
C PRO A 261 7.16 -2.40 -20.44
N GLN A 262 8.00 -2.93 -21.33
CA GLN A 262 9.42 -3.18 -21.15
C GLN A 262 10.12 -2.17 -20.23
N GLY A 263 10.75 -2.66 -19.16
CA GLY A 263 11.53 -1.85 -18.21
C GLY A 263 10.72 -1.20 -17.08
N SER A 264 9.40 -1.11 -17.20
CA SER A 264 8.49 -0.56 -16.19
C SER A 264 7.32 -1.53 -15.93
N THR A 265 7.64 -2.74 -15.49
CA THR A 265 6.62 -3.78 -15.25
C THR A 265 6.04 -3.71 -13.84
N ARG A 266 4.87 -4.34 -13.68
CA ARG A 266 4.25 -4.64 -12.39
C ARG A 266 5.22 -5.30 -11.42
N THR A 267 5.20 -4.80 -10.19
CA THR A 267 6.02 -5.30 -9.07
C THR A 267 5.16 -6.03 -8.03
N ASP A 268 5.81 -6.75 -7.12
CA ASP A 268 5.13 -7.47 -6.04
C ASP A 268 4.32 -6.54 -5.09
N LYS A 269 4.68 -5.25 -5.02
CA LYS A 269 4.00 -4.23 -4.23
C LYS A 269 2.69 -3.73 -4.84
N THR A 270 2.51 -3.85 -6.16
CA THR A 270 1.42 -3.19 -6.90
C THR A 270 0.05 -3.61 -6.38
N ILE A 271 -0.19 -4.92 -6.26
CA ILE A 271 -1.46 -5.46 -5.75
C ILE A 271 -1.78 -4.96 -4.35
N ALA A 272 -0.77 -4.77 -3.51
CA ALA A 272 -0.95 -4.37 -2.13
C ALA A 272 -1.22 -2.86 -2.04
N HIS A 273 -0.57 -2.05 -2.88
CA HIS A 273 -0.82 -0.62 -2.99
C HIS A 273 -2.26 -0.33 -3.42
N GLU A 274 -2.68 -0.87 -4.57
CA GLU A 274 -4.05 -0.72 -5.07
C GLU A 274 -5.07 -1.38 -4.14
N GLY A 275 -4.71 -2.55 -3.61
CA GLY A 275 -5.49 -3.27 -2.62
C GLY A 275 -5.86 -2.41 -1.42
N LEU A 276 -4.88 -1.70 -0.85
CA LEU A 276 -5.09 -0.80 0.28
C LEU A 276 -5.94 0.42 -0.07
N HIS A 277 -5.82 0.96 -1.29
CA HIS A 277 -6.72 2.02 -1.74
C HIS A 277 -8.18 1.58 -1.72
N GLY A 278 -8.50 0.38 -2.23
CA GLY A 278 -9.87 -0.13 -2.18
C GLY A 278 -10.34 -0.51 -0.76
N LEU A 279 -9.44 -0.59 0.21
CA LEU A 279 -9.75 -0.65 1.64
C LEU A 279 -9.86 0.73 2.31
N GLY A 280 -9.68 1.81 1.55
CA GLY A 280 -9.89 3.20 1.98
C GLY A 280 -8.64 3.95 2.41
N LEU A 281 -7.44 3.42 2.17
CA LEU A 281 -6.21 4.15 2.44
C LEU A 281 -5.94 5.17 1.34
N PHE A 282 -5.46 6.34 1.75
CA PHE A 282 -4.99 7.39 0.84
C PHE A 282 -3.47 7.31 0.74
N HIS A 283 -2.91 7.91 -0.31
CA HIS A 283 -1.48 8.15 -0.33
C HIS A 283 -1.03 8.95 0.89
N THR A 284 0.19 8.67 1.33
CA THR A 284 0.87 9.47 2.35
C THR A 284 1.38 10.81 1.80
N HIS A 285 1.35 11.01 0.48
CA HIS A 285 1.80 12.23 -0.19
C HIS A 285 0.65 13.02 -0.83
N ARG A 286 0.95 14.22 -1.33
CA ARG A 286 -0.03 15.12 -1.91
C ARG A 286 -0.43 14.71 -3.33
N ASN A 287 -1.71 14.37 -3.51
CA ASN A 287 -2.31 14.19 -4.84
C ASN A 287 -2.88 15.50 -5.43
N HIS A 288 -3.29 16.46 -4.58
CA HIS A 288 -3.97 17.68 -5.01
C HIS A 288 -3.59 18.94 -4.21
N THR A 289 -3.74 20.11 -4.83
CA THR A 289 -3.58 21.42 -4.18
C THR A 289 -4.85 22.26 -4.40
N PRO A 290 -5.63 22.58 -3.35
CA PRO A 290 -5.46 22.19 -1.94
C PRO A 290 -5.76 20.69 -1.69
N ILE A 291 -5.44 20.21 -0.49
CA ILE A 291 -5.82 18.85 -0.05
C ILE A 291 -7.35 18.81 0.00
N LYS A 292 -7.97 17.98 -0.84
CA LYS A 292 -9.43 17.91 -0.95
C LYS A 292 -10.08 17.16 0.22
N ASN A 293 -9.39 16.17 0.79
CA ASN A 293 -9.92 15.35 1.88
C ASN A 293 -9.61 15.99 3.24
N GLN A 294 -10.65 16.35 3.98
CA GLN A 294 -10.56 17.01 5.29
C GLN A 294 -9.93 16.14 6.38
N ASN A 295 -9.89 14.81 6.19
CA ASN A 295 -9.32 13.87 7.16
C ASN A 295 -7.79 13.74 7.06
N ILE A 296 -7.15 14.30 6.02
CA ILE A 296 -5.70 14.25 5.83
C ILE A 296 -5.05 15.45 6.55
N LYS A 297 -4.38 15.18 7.66
CA LYS A 297 -3.74 16.21 8.50
C LYS A 297 -2.28 16.50 8.13
N TYR A 298 -1.57 15.50 7.61
CA TYR A 298 -0.16 15.59 7.21
C TYR A 298 0.05 14.84 5.90
N ILE A 299 1.01 15.31 5.12
CA ILE A 299 1.43 14.71 3.85
C ILE A 299 2.96 14.74 3.78
N PHE A 300 3.54 13.74 3.14
CA PHE A 300 4.97 13.63 2.86
C PHE A 300 5.24 13.98 1.38
N PRO A 301 6.49 14.30 1.01
CA PRO A 301 6.89 14.39 -0.38
C PRO A 301 6.62 13.09 -1.16
N ASN A 302 6.21 13.22 -2.41
CA ASN A 302 6.04 12.08 -3.33
C ASN A 302 7.43 11.47 -3.63
N GLY A 303 7.61 10.16 -3.44
CA GLY A 303 8.89 9.49 -3.63
C GLY A 303 9.38 9.43 -5.07
N ASN A 304 8.49 9.54 -6.06
CA ASN A 304 8.88 9.72 -7.47
C ASN A 304 9.52 11.10 -7.73
N VAL A 305 9.29 12.08 -6.85
CA VAL A 305 9.79 13.47 -7.01
C VAL A 305 10.92 13.78 -6.04
N ASN A 306 10.83 13.29 -4.80
CA ASN A 306 11.79 13.58 -3.73
C ASN A 306 11.98 12.35 -2.84
N ILE A 307 12.67 11.35 -3.39
CA ILE A 307 12.92 10.07 -2.73
C ILE A 307 13.54 10.23 -1.33
N THR A 308 14.49 11.16 -1.17
CA THR A 308 15.23 11.39 0.09
C THR A 308 14.35 11.80 1.25
N ASN A 309 13.26 12.53 0.98
CA ASN A 309 12.36 13.05 2.01
C ASN A 309 10.99 12.35 2.00
N SER A 310 10.78 11.38 1.11
CA SER A 310 9.57 10.58 1.05
C SER A 310 9.55 9.48 2.11
N THR A 311 8.41 8.79 2.25
CA THR A 311 8.29 7.63 3.14
C THR A 311 8.56 6.35 2.36
N ASP A 312 9.12 5.35 3.02
CA ASP A 312 9.23 3.96 2.54
C ASP A 312 7.94 3.14 2.72
N ASN A 313 6.85 3.79 3.15
CA ASN A 313 5.52 3.20 3.27
C ASN A 313 5.01 2.81 1.88
N ILE A 314 4.35 1.65 1.78
CA ILE A 314 3.72 1.17 0.56
C ILE A 314 2.74 2.16 -0.08
N MET A 315 2.12 3.07 0.68
CA MET A 315 1.23 4.13 0.17
C MET A 315 1.96 5.38 -0.32
N SER A 316 3.30 5.36 -0.35
CA SER A 316 4.11 6.29 -1.12
C SER A 316 4.43 5.68 -2.47
N TYR A 317 4.51 6.49 -3.52
CA TYR A 317 5.15 6.04 -4.75
C TYR A 317 6.66 5.89 -4.46
N GLY A 318 7.19 4.66 -4.56
CA GLY A 318 8.56 4.28 -4.15
C GLY A 318 8.74 2.80 -3.76
#